data_AF-A0A2S9JII4-F1
#
_entry.id   AF-A0A2S9JII4-F1
#
_cell.length_a   1.000
_cell.length_b   1.000
_cell.length_c   1.000
_cell.angle_alpha   90.00
_cell.angle_beta   90.00
_cell.angle_gamma   90.00
#
_symmetry.space_group_name_H-M   'P 1'
#
loop_
_entity.id
_entity.type
_entity.pdbx_description
1 polymer ?
#
loop_
_entity_poly.entity_id
_entity_poly.type
_entity_poly.pdbx_seq_one_letter_code
_entity_poly.pdbx_strand_id
1 'polypeptide(L)'
;MYFSNCFEWFIFIVCLSPIWGTLLFHAWEASIKPRLVPRDQITDMADALVARHGAFARYQAWIEEDYAWRRGDMVRQGVWRRVRRELRRRG
;
A
#
# COMPACT_ATOMS: atom_id res chain seq x y z
N MET A 1 -46.02 5.32 9.19
CA MET A 1 -44.88 6.25 9.13
C MET A 1 -43.54 5.52 9.39
N TYR A 2 -43.30 4.35 8.79
CA TYR A 2 -42.01 3.62 8.87
C TYR A 2 -41.32 3.50 7.51
N PHE A 3 -42.11 3.54 6.41
CA PHE A 3 -41.62 3.44 5.04
C PHE A 3 -40.73 4.62 4.61
N SER A 4 -40.97 5.83 5.15
CA SER A 4 -40.18 7.04 4.85
C SER A 4 -38.72 6.90 5.29
N ASN A 5 -38.49 6.32 6.48
CA ASN A 5 -37.15 6.12 7.02
C ASN A 5 -36.33 5.14 6.16
N CYS A 6 -36.92 4.01 5.75
CA CYS A 6 -36.19 3.03 4.93
C CYS A 6 -35.74 3.60 3.57
N PHE A 7 -36.57 4.45 2.95
CA PHE A 7 -36.24 5.10 1.69
C PHE A 7 -35.13 6.14 1.85
N GLU A 8 -35.16 6.94 2.92
CA GLU A 8 -34.11 7.90 3.24
C GLU A 8 -32.76 7.20 3.52
N TRP A 9 -32.76 6.13 4.32
CA TRP A 9 -31.55 5.33 4.56
C TRP A 9 -30.99 4.69 3.28
N PHE A 10 -31.86 4.22 2.38
CA PHE A 10 -31.44 3.67 1.09
C PHE A 10 -30.72 4.74 0.24
N ILE A 11 -31.26 5.96 0.18
CA ILE A 11 -30.61 7.09 -0.52
C ILE A 11 -29.24 7.37 0.07
N PHE A 12 -29.10 7.45 1.40
CA PHE A 12 -27.81 7.67 2.05
C PHE A 12 -26.79 6.57 1.73
N ILE A 13 -27.20 5.30 1.75
CA ILE A 13 -26.32 4.17 1.40
C ILE A 13 -25.85 4.28 -0.04
N VAL A 14 -26.77 4.56 -0.98
CA VAL A 14 -26.43 4.70 -2.40
C VAL A 14 -25.48 5.89 -2.61
N CYS A 15 -25.75 7.04 -2.00
CA CYS A 15 -24.91 8.23 -2.11
C CYS A 15 -23.51 8.04 -1.49
N LEU A 16 -23.39 7.30 -0.39
CA LEU A 16 -22.10 7.03 0.26
C LEU A 16 -21.35 5.85 -0.37
N SER A 17 -22.04 4.98 -1.11
CA SER A 17 -21.44 3.79 -1.72
C SER A 17 -20.21 4.05 -2.59
N PRO A 18 -20.10 5.13 -3.40
CA PRO A 18 -18.93 5.36 -4.23
C PRO A 18 -17.71 5.77 -3.41
N ILE A 19 -17.93 6.52 -2.32
CA ILE A 19 -16.87 6.94 -1.39
C ILE A 19 -16.29 5.71 -0.71
N TRP A 20 -17.16 4.88 -0.12
CA TRP A 20 -16.73 3.64 0.51
C TRP A 20 -16.10 2.67 -0.48
N GLY A 21 -16.67 2.52 -1.67
CA GLY A 21 -16.11 1.69 -2.74
C GLY A 21 -14.70 2.11 -3.12
N THR A 22 -14.47 3.41 -3.29
CA THR A 22 -13.14 3.98 -3.61
C THR A 22 -12.15 3.76 -2.48
N LEU A 23 -12.56 4.02 -1.23
CA LEU A 23 -11.71 3.79 -0.06
C LEU A 23 -11.33 2.32 0.11
N LEU A 24 -12.30 1.40 -0.04
CA LEU A 24 -12.04 -0.04 0.01
C LEU A 24 -11.12 -0.48 -1.13
N PHE A 25 -11.32 0.06 -2.34
CA PHE A 25 -10.49 -0.27 -3.49
C PHE A 25 -9.04 0.15 -3.26
N HIS A 26 -8.79 1.39 -2.83
CA HIS A 26 -7.43 1.84 -2.50
C HIS A 26 -6.81 1.07 -1.32
N ALA A 27 -7.60 0.73 -0.30
CA ALA A 27 -7.15 -0.10 0.80
C ALA A 27 -6.74 -1.51 0.31
N TRP A 28 -7.51 -2.10 -0.62
CA TRP A 28 -7.19 -3.36 -1.27
C TRP A 28 -5.90 -3.26 -2.10
N GLU A 29 -5.73 -2.19 -2.88
CA GLU A 29 -4.51 -1.96 -3.64
C GLU A 29 -3.28 -1.78 -2.74
N ALA A 30 -3.40 -1.13 -1.59
CA ALA A 30 -2.31 -0.98 -0.64
C ALA A 30 -1.98 -2.29 0.11
N SER A 31 -2.97 -3.17 0.28
CA SER A 31 -2.87 -4.32 1.20
C SER A 31 -2.61 -5.65 0.50
N ILE A 32 -3.29 -5.88 -0.63
CA ILE A 32 -3.33 -7.18 -1.32
C ILE A 32 -2.35 -7.20 -2.49
N LYS A 33 -2.40 -6.21 -3.39
CA LYS A 33 -1.48 -6.15 -4.55
C LYS A 33 0.01 -6.28 -4.16
N PRO A 34 0.52 -5.60 -3.12
CA PRO A 34 1.92 -5.74 -2.71
C PRO A 34 2.27 -7.12 -2.19
N ARG A 35 1.29 -7.92 -1.75
CA ARG A 35 1.50 -9.31 -1.30
C ARG A 35 1.59 -10.28 -2.47
N LEU A 36 1.03 -9.93 -3.63
CA LEU A 36 1.17 -10.70 -4.86
C LEU A 36 2.60 -10.66 -5.41
N VAL A 37 3.40 -9.67 -5.01
CA VAL A 37 4.83 -9.62 -5.35
C VAL A 37 5.56 -10.78 -4.65
N PRO A 38 6.20 -11.68 -5.41
CA PRO A 38 6.95 -12.81 -4.86
C PRO A 38 8.04 -12.37 -3.86
N ARG A 39 8.35 -13.22 -2.88
CA ARG A 39 9.31 -12.87 -1.82
C ARG A 39 10.75 -12.77 -2.34
N ASP A 40 11.11 -13.64 -3.26
CA ASP A 40 12.32 -13.63 -4.07
C ASP A 40 12.55 -12.25 -4.71
N GLN A 41 11.56 -11.67 -5.39
CA GLN A 41 11.72 -10.32 -5.95
C GLN A 41 12.00 -9.25 -4.89
N ILE A 42 11.39 -9.34 -3.70
CA ILE A 42 11.66 -8.41 -2.59
C ILE A 42 13.09 -8.59 -2.07
N THR A 43 13.56 -9.84 -1.99
CA THR A 43 14.92 -10.19 -1.60
C THR A 43 15.93 -9.66 -2.61
N ASP A 44 15.72 -9.89 -3.90
CA ASP A 44 16.58 -9.39 -4.97
C ASP A 44 16.64 -7.86 -4.99
N MET A 45 15.50 -7.19 -4.76
CA MET A 45 15.46 -5.73 -4.61
C MET A 45 16.26 -5.25 -3.41
N ALA A 46 16.19 -5.96 -2.28
CA ALA A 46 16.96 -5.63 -1.09
C ALA A 46 18.46 -5.82 -1.33
N ASP A 47 18.84 -6.93 -1.98
CA ASP A 47 20.24 -7.24 -2.30
C ASP A 47 20.82 -6.25 -3.31
N ALA A 48 20.04 -5.87 -4.34
CA ALA A 48 20.42 -4.82 -5.27
C ALA A 48 20.62 -3.46 -4.57
N LEU A 49 19.79 -3.15 -3.58
CA LEU A 49 19.93 -1.91 -2.80
C LEU A 49 21.18 -1.92 -1.93
N VAL A 50 21.47 -3.04 -1.27
CA VAL A 50 22.68 -3.21 -0.45
C VAL A 50 23.92 -3.17 -1.33
N ALA A 51 23.91 -3.81 -2.50
CA ALA A 51 25.02 -3.77 -3.44
C ALA A 51 25.30 -2.35 -3.96
N ARG A 52 24.26 -1.52 -4.16
CA ARG A 52 24.41 -0.15 -4.67
C ARG A 52 24.76 0.89 -3.60
N HIS A 53 24.16 0.77 -2.42
CA HIS A 53 24.19 1.84 -1.40
C HIS A 53 24.84 1.41 -0.07
N GLY A 54 25.19 0.12 0.08
CA GLY A 54 25.83 -0.41 1.29
C GLY A 54 25.05 -0.08 2.56
N ALA A 55 25.73 0.55 3.51
CA ALA A 55 25.15 0.96 4.80
C ALA A 55 23.94 1.91 4.66
N PHE A 56 23.84 2.66 3.56
CA PHE A 56 22.74 3.60 3.31
C PHE A 56 21.51 2.94 2.65
N ALA A 57 21.54 1.64 2.34
CA ALA A 57 20.43 0.95 1.70
C ALA A 57 19.10 1.15 2.45
N ARG A 58 19.12 1.07 3.78
CA ARG A 58 17.90 1.29 4.59
C ARG A 58 17.33 2.70 4.43
N TYR A 59 18.19 3.71 4.35
CA TYR A 59 17.78 5.09 4.15
C TYR A 59 17.23 5.31 2.74
N GLN A 60 17.88 4.74 1.72
CA GLN A 60 17.38 4.79 0.34
C GLN A 60 16.01 4.13 0.18
N ALA A 61 15.79 2.96 0.82
CA ALA A 61 14.49 2.30 0.82
C ALA A 61 13.39 3.17 1.46
N TRP A 62 13.74 3.96 2.49
CA TRP A 62 12.80 4.89 3.13
C TRP A 62 12.45 6.06 2.19
N ILE A 63 13.44 6.63 1.50
CA ILE A 63 13.21 7.69 0.51
C ILE A 63 12.27 7.21 -0.61
N GLU A 64 12.50 6.00 -1.14
CA GLU A 64 11.66 5.43 -2.20
C GLU A 64 10.23 5.13 -1.72
N GLU A 65 10.06 4.70 -0.47
CA GLU A 65 8.74 4.55 0.16
C GLU A 65 8.02 5.90 0.25
N ASP A 66 8.71 6.96 0.66
CA ASP A 66 8.15 8.32 0.77
C ASP A 66 7.78 8.89 -0.61
N TYR A 67 8.63 8.68 -1.63
CA TYR A 67 8.30 9.06 -3.00
C TYR A 67 7.12 8.29 -3.58
N ALA A 68 6.96 7.01 -3.22
CA ALA A 68 5.78 6.25 -3.62
C ALA A 68 4.51 6.81 -2.97
N TRP A 69 4.58 7.17 -1.68
CA TRP A 69 3.48 7.82 -0.97
C TRP A 69 3.08 9.17 -1.60
N ARG A 70 4.04 10.06 -1.85
CA ARG A 70 3.77 11.38 -2.46
C ARG A 70 3.16 11.28 -3.85
N ARG A 71 3.46 10.21 -4.59
CA ARG A 71 2.89 9.93 -5.92
C ARG A 71 1.54 9.21 -5.86
N GLY A 72 1.04 8.86 -4.68
CA GLY A 72 -0.19 8.09 -4.52
C GLY A 72 -0.07 6.62 -4.96
N ASP A 73 1.15 6.12 -5.18
CA ASP A 73 1.39 4.74 -5.61
C ASP A 73 1.44 3.81 -4.39
N MET A 74 0.26 3.43 -3.93
CA MET A 74 0.07 2.59 -2.75
C MET A 74 0.66 1.18 -2.92
N VAL A 75 0.70 0.68 -4.16
CA VAL A 75 1.26 -0.64 -4.45
C VAL A 75 2.77 -0.59 -4.24
N ARG A 76 3.44 0.37 -4.87
CA ARG A 76 4.89 0.56 -4.74
C ARG A 76 5.28 0.91 -3.31
N GLN A 77 4.47 1.69 -2.60
CA GLN A 77 4.67 1.93 -1.16
C GLN A 77 4.65 0.62 -0.37
N GLY A 78 3.69 -0.27 -0.63
CA GLY A 78 3.59 -1.57 0.03
C GLY A 78 4.78 -2.49 -0.28
N VAL A 79 5.29 -2.46 -1.51
CA VAL A 79 6.51 -3.17 -1.92
C VAL A 79 7.72 -2.67 -1.14
N TRP A 80 7.94 -1.35 -1.09
CA TRP A 80 9.06 -0.77 -0.33
C TRP A 80 8.97 -1.01 1.17
N ARG A 81 7.75 -1.03 1.75
CA ARG A 81 7.55 -1.47 3.14
C ARG A 81 8.04 -2.89 3.37
N ARG A 82 7.82 -3.80 2.42
CA ARG A 82 8.33 -5.18 2.48
C ARG A 82 9.84 -5.23 2.34
N VAL A 83 10.42 -4.52 1.37
CA VAL A 83 11.89 -4.40 1.20
C VAL A 83 12.55 -3.87 2.48
N ARG A 84 12.00 -2.82 3.08
CA ARG A 84 12.50 -2.25 4.34
C ARG A 84 12.41 -3.22 5.52
N ARG A 85 11.35 -4.03 5.59
CA ARG A 85 11.23 -5.10 6.61
C ARG A 85 12.29 -6.17 6.39
N GLU A 86 12.58 -6.51 5.15
CA GLU A 86 13.60 -7.50 4.80
C GLU A 86 15.01 -6.99 5.14
N LEU A 87 15.34 -5.75 4.77
CA LEU A 87 16.60 -5.10 5.19
C LEU A 87 16.74 -5.05 6.72
N ARG A 88 15.66 -4.77 7.46
CA ARG A 88 15.67 -4.78 8.92
C ARG A 88 15.93 -6.17 9.52
N ARG A 89 15.49 -7.24 8.86
CA ARG A 89 15.78 -8.61 9.30
C ARG A 89 17.24 -9.00 9.10
N ARG A 90 17.91 -8.39 8.12
CA ARG A 90 19.30 -8.70 7.73
C ARG A 90 20.34 -7.93 8.53
N GLY A 91 19.99 -6.78 9.12
CA GLY A 91 20.87 -5.98 10.00
C GLY A 91 20.39 -4.55 10.12
#